data_AF-A0A662UFJ6-F1
#
_entry.id   AF-A0A662UFJ6-F1
#
_cell.length_a   1.000
_cell.length_b   1.000
_cell.length_c   1.000
_cell.angle_alpha   90.00
_cell.angle_beta   90.00
_cell.angle_gamma   90.00
#
_symmetry.space_group_name_H-M   'P 1'
#
loop_
_entity.id
_entity.type
_entity.pdbx_description
1 polymer ?
#
loop_
_entity_poly.entity_id
_entity_poly.type
_entity_poly.pdbx_seq_one_letter_code
_entity_poly.pdbx_strand_id
1 'polypeptide(L)'
;MFRRAEESFVSHLAEWVKLQKTLLETVKKLNDNIKKGDRLTLIIATRTAFHHMMRTIKAFDQWLQDPFIIEHMPREMLEEVWSNIFDIMLKLLELDIKHTSQFRELILKLAKEGKLNPLLWPKERRGLEKKPTLHTTM
;
A
#
# COMPACT_ATOMS: atom_id res chain seq x y z
N MET A 1 -25.49 -11.83 -32.30
CA MET A 1 -25.16 -13.09 -31.60
C MET A 1 -24.79 -12.71 -30.18
N PHE A 2 -25.60 -13.11 -29.19
CA PHE A 2 -25.30 -12.81 -27.78
C PHE A 2 -24.11 -13.65 -27.35
N ARG A 3 -23.07 -13.02 -26.79
CA ARG A 3 -21.91 -13.71 -26.23
C ARG A 3 -22.36 -14.58 -25.06
N ARG A 4 -21.84 -15.81 -24.94
CA ARG A 4 -22.15 -16.66 -23.77
C ARG A 4 -21.57 -16.00 -22.51
N ALA A 5 -22.21 -16.19 -21.37
CA ALA A 5 -21.78 -15.57 -20.09
C ALA A 5 -20.32 -15.95 -19.75
N GLU A 6 -19.94 -17.20 -20.02
CA GLU A 6 -18.56 -17.71 -19.86
C GLU A 6 -17.55 -16.94 -20.72
N GLU A 7 -17.87 -16.73 -22.00
CA GLU A 7 -16.99 -16.00 -22.94
C GLU A 7 -16.82 -14.53 -22.52
N SER A 8 -17.87 -13.93 -21.95
CA SER A 8 -17.81 -12.59 -21.37
C SER A 8 -16.90 -12.55 -20.14
N PHE A 9 -17.06 -13.51 -19.22
CA PHE A 9 -16.23 -13.61 -18.02
C PHE A 9 -14.75 -13.83 -18.35
N VAL A 10 -14.43 -14.74 -19.26
CA VAL A 10 -13.06 -14.99 -19.73
C VAL A 10 -12.47 -13.74 -20.39
N SER A 11 -13.26 -13.00 -21.19
CA SER A 11 -12.83 -11.73 -21.78
C SER A 11 -12.48 -10.69 -20.71
N HIS A 12 -13.30 -10.57 -19.66
CA HIS A 12 -13.02 -9.66 -18.55
C HIS A 12 -11.75 -10.06 -17.79
N LEU A 13 -11.53 -11.35 -17.53
CA LEU A 13 -10.29 -11.83 -16.92
C LEU A 13 -9.07 -11.51 -17.78
N ALA A 14 -9.15 -11.69 -19.09
CA ALA A 14 -8.06 -11.39 -20.01
C ALA A 14 -7.72 -9.88 -20.04
N GLU A 15 -8.73 -9.02 -20.01
CA GLU A 15 -8.55 -7.57 -19.91
C GLU A 15 -7.91 -7.17 -18.59
N TRP A 16 -8.36 -7.77 -17.48
CA TRP A 16 -7.75 -7.53 -16.17
C TRP A 16 -6.28 -7.94 -16.14
N VAL A 17 -5.94 -9.14 -16.63
CA VAL A 17 -4.54 -9.60 -16.74
C VAL A 17 -3.70 -8.64 -17.59
N LYS A 18 -4.24 -8.16 -18.71
CA LYS A 18 -3.55 -7.17 -19.57
C LYS A 18 -3.25 -5.88 -18.80
N LEU A 19 -4.23 -5.36 -18.07
CA LEU A 19 -4.07 -4.15 -17.26
C LEU A 19 -2.98 -4.32 -16.19
N GLN A 20 -2.96 -5.46 -15.48
CA GLN A 20 -1.95 -5.73 -14.45
C GLN A 20 -0.54 -5.84 -15.04
N LYS A 21 -0.39 -6.48 -16.22
CA LYS A 21 0.90 -6.55 -16.93
C LYS A 21 1.40 -5.17 -17.34
N THR A 22 0.52 -4.31 -17.85
CA THR A 22 0.89 -2.92 -18.19
C THR A 22 1.31 -2.13 -16.97
N LEU A 23 0.60 -2.27 -15.84
CA LEU A 23 0.97 -1.63 -14.59
C LEU A 23 2.32 -2.12 -14.07
N LEU A 24 2.57 -3.43 -14.11
CA LEU A 24 3.84 -4.03 -13.68
C LEU A 24 5.03 -3.45 -14.43
N GLU A 25 4.95 -3.37 -15.76
CA GLU A 25 6.03 -2.79 -16.58
C GLU A 25 6.23 -1.29 -16.31
N THR A 26 5.15 -0.57 -16.01
CA THR A 26 5.21 0.85 -15.62
C THR A 26 5.93 1.01 -14.27
N VAL A 27 5.58 0.21 -13.27
CA VAL A 27 6.18 0.26 -11.93
C VAL A 27 7.67 -0.13 -11.97
N LYS A 28 8.05 -1.16 -12.74
CA LYS A 28 9.46 -1.54 -12.92
C LYS A 28 10.32 -0.38 -13.44
N LYS A 29 9.83 0.34 -14.46
CA LYS A 29 10.55 1.50 -15.05
C LYS A 29 10.65 2.70 -14.10
N LEU A 30 9.67 2.87 -13.21
CA LEU A 30 9.69 3.96 -12.23
C LEU A 30 10.80 3.76 -11.18
N ASN A 31 11.01 2.53 -10.72
CA ASN A 31 11.95 2.21 -9.65
C ASN A 31 13.40 2.66 -9.93
N ASP A 32 13.84 2.57 -11.18
CA ASP A 32 15.20 2.94 -11.59
C ASP A 32 15.44 4.46 -11.57
N ASN A 33 14.38 5.24 -11.77
CA ASN A 33 14.44 6.70 -11.82
C ASN A 33 14.28 7.33 -10.42
N ILE A 34 13.50 6.68 -9.54
CA ILE A 34 13.19 7.21 -8.19
C ILE A 34 14.43 7.26 -7.29
N LYS A 35 15.35 6.29 -7.40
CA LYS A 35 16.57 6.23 -6.57
C LYS A 35 17.55 7.38 -6.82
N LYS A 36 17.39 8.11 -7.93
CA LYS A 36 18.21 9.29 -8.28
C LYS A 36 17.52 10.61 -7.95
N GLY A 37 16.27 10.55 -7.46
CA GLY A 37 15.46 11.73 -7.17
C GLY A 37 15.76 12.36 -5.81
N ASP A 38 15.28 13.59 -5.62
CA ASP A 38 15.37 14.31 -4.35
C ASP A 38 14.37 13.78 -3.29
N ARG A 39 14.39 14.37 -2.09
CA ARG A 39 13.49 13.97 -0.99
C ARG A 39 12.00 14.07 -1.39
N LEU A 40 11.60 15.08 -2.16
CA LEU A 40 10.21 15.24 -2.58
C LEU A 40 9.81 14.14 -3.56
N THR A 41 10.69 13.80 -4.50
CA THR A 41 10.51 12.69 -5.46
C THR A 41 10.29 11.37 -4.72
N LEU A 42 11.10 11.07 -3.70
CA LEU A 42 10.94 9.86 -2.89
C LEU A 42 9.57 9.81 -2.17
N ILE A 43 9.11 10.94 -1.63
CA ILE A 43 7.80 11.02 -0.96
C ILE A 43 6.67 10.77 -1.97
N ILE A 44 6.70 11.44 -3.13
CA ILE A 44 5.67 11.29 -4.15
C ILE A 44 5.63 9.85 -4.66
N ALA A 45 6.79 9.29 -5.00
CA ALA A 45 6.92 7.93 -5.48
C ALA A 45 6.38 6.91 -4.47
N THR A 46 6.73 7.04 -3.20
CA THR A 46 6.26 6.14 -2.13
C THR A 46 4.73 6.22 -1.98
N ARG A 47 4.16 7.44 -2.01
CA ARG A 47 2.69 7.63 -1.94
C ARG A 47 1.97 7.04 -3.14
N THR A 48 2.53 7.19 -4.34
CA THR A 48 2.01 6.58 -5.56
C THR A 48 2.04 5.07 -5.47
N ALA A 49 3.13 4.47 -4.98
CA ALA A 49 3.23 3.03 -4.75
C ALA A 49 2.13 2.53 -3.80
N PHE A 50 1.93 3.20 -2.65
CA PHE A 50 0.84 2.85 -1.73
C PHE A 50 -0.54 2.94 -2.38
N HIS A 51 -0.80 3.99 -3.17
CA HIS A 51 -2.07 4.11 -3.88
C HIS A 51 -2.33 2.93 -4.83
N HIS A 52 -1.32 2.53 -5.60
CA HIS A 52 -1.43 1.37 -6.48
C HIS A 52 -1.61 0.07 -5.69
N MET A 53 -0.84 -0.14 -4.62
CA MET A 53 -0.99 -1.33 -3.77
C MET A 53 -2.41 -1.43 -3.19
N MET A 54 -2.95 -0.36 -2.62
CA MET A 54 -4.32 -0.35 -2.07
C MET A 54 -5.36 -0.68 -3.13
N ARG A 55 -5.21 -0.16 -4.36
CA ARG A 55 -6.13 -0.45 -5.46
C ARG A 55 -6.05 -1.91 -5.90
N THR A 56 -4.84 -2.47 -6.01
CA THR A 56 -4.65 -3.88 -6.38
C THR A 56 -5.21 -4.80 -5.30
N ILE A 57 -4.93 -4.54 -4.02
CA ILE A 57 -5.47 -5.32 -2.90
C ILE A 57 -7.00 -5.26 -2.90
N LYS A 58 -7.59 -4.07 -3.07
CA LYS A 58 -9.05 -3.92 -3.14
C LYS A 58 -9.66 -4.68 -4.31
N ALA A 59 -9.02 -4.69 -5.47
CA ALA A 59 -9.50 -5.44 -6.63
C ALA A 59 -9.43 -6.97 -6.39
N PHE A 60 -8.36 -7.45 -5.75
CA PHE A 60 -8.26 -8.86 -5.34
C PHE A 60 -9.30 -9.25 -4.30
N ASP A 61 -9.54 -8.41 -3.30
CA ASP A 61 -10.60 -8.61 -2.30
C ASP A 61 -11.99 -8.71 -2.97
N GLN A 62 -12.31 -7.78 -3.88
CA GLN A 62 -13.55 -7.82 -4.65
C GLN A 62 -13.67 -9.08 -5.51
N TRP A 63 -12.57 -9.53 -6.11
CA TRP A 63 -12.54 -10.75 -6.90
C TRP A 63 -12.80 -12.01 -6.05
N LEU A 64 -12.29 -12.07 -4.83
CA LEU A 64 -12.57 -13.15 -3.88
C LEU A 64 -14.00 -13.11 -3.31
N GLN A 65 -14.75 -12.04 -3.56
CA GLN A 65 -16.17 -11.93 -3.24
C GLN A 65 -17.08 -12.37 -4.39
N ASP A 66 -16.53 -12.63 -5.58
CA ASP A 66 -17.31 -13.07 -6.75
C ASP A 66 -17.80 -14.53 -6.55
N PRO A 67 -19.11 -14.80 -6.56
CA PRO A 67 -19.65 -16.15 -6.33
C PRO A 67 -19.14 -17.19 -7.33
N PHE A 68 -18.87 -16.80 -8.57
CA PHE A 68 -18.36 -17.71 -9.59
C PHE A 68 -16.93 -18.14 -9.27
N ILE A 69 -16.13 -17.21 -8.74
CA ILE A 69 -14.77 -17.50 -8.27
C ILE A 69 -14.80 -18.37 -7.03
N ILE A 70 -15.62 -18.03 -6.04
CA ILE A 70 -15.74 -18.80 -4.79
C ILE A 70 -16.13 -20.25 -5.07
N GLU A 71 -17.09 -20.47 -5.97
CA GLU A 71 -17.62 -21.80 -6.27
C GLU A 71 -16.63 -22.69 -7.04
N HIS A 72 -15.82 -22.12 -7.93
CA HIS A 72 -15.01 -22.89 -8.88
C HIS A 72 -13.50 -22.84 -8.62
N MET A 73 -13.02 -21.99 -7.71
CA MET A 73 -11.59 -21.90 -7.42
C MET A 73 -11.12 -23.10 -6.58
N PRO A 74 -10.11 -23.85 -7.05
CA PRO A 74 -9.56 -24.95 -6.28
C PRO A 74 -8.81 -24.44 -5.05
N ARG A 75 -8.78 -25.28 -4.00
CA ARG A 75 -8.17 -24.95 -2.70
C ARG A 75 -6.70 -24.56 -2.83
N GLU A 76 -5.96 -25.24 -3.71
CA GLU A 76 -4.53 -24.99 -3.94
C GLU A 76 -4.27 -23.56 -4.43
N MET A 77 -5.16 -23.00 -5.26
CA MET A 77 -5.06 -21.61 -5.70
C MET A 77 -5.33 -20.63 -4.55
N LEU A 78 -6.28 -20.94 -3.67
CA LEU A 78 -6.56 -20.12 -2.49
C LEU A 78 -5.40 -20.15 -1.49
N GLU A 79 -4.76 -21.31 -1.30
CA GLU A 79 -3.57 -21.45 -0.45
C GLU A 79 -2.40 -20.62 -0.99
N GLU A 80 -2.19 -20.61 -2.31
CA GLU A 80 -1.17 -19.76 -2.95
C GLU A 80 -1.47 -18.27 -2.75
N VAL A 81 -2.71 -17.84 -2.96
CA VAL A 81 -3.13 -16.45 -2.71
C VAL A 81 -2.90 -16.08 -1.24
N TRP A 82 -3.33 -16.92 -0.31
CA TRP A 82 -3.16 -16.68 1.12
C TRP A 82 -1.69 -16.53 1.51
N SER A 83 -0.83 -17.48 1.11
CA SER A 83 0.59 -17.45 1.47
C SER A 83 1.26 -16.15 1.01
N ASN A 84 0.98 -15.71 -0.23
CA ASN A 84 1.57 -14.49 -0.76
C ASN A 84 1.03 -13.22 -0.10
N ILE A 85 -0.28 -13.14 0.16
CA ILE A 85 -0.88 -11.99 0.84
C ILE A 85 -0.40 -11.89 2.28
N PHE A 86 -0.26 -13.03 2.97
CA PHE A 86 0.26 -13.09 4.33
C PHE A 86 1.70 -12.54 4.40
N ASP A 87 2.57 -12.93 3.47
CA ASP A 87 3.94 -12.40 3.39
C ASP A 87 3.98 -10.88 3.13
N ILE A 88 3.10 -10.37 2.27
CA ILE A 88 2.98 -8.93 2.01
C ILE A 88 2.51 -8.19 3.27
N MET A 89 1.52 -8.76 3.98
CA MET A 89 1.00 -8.20 5.22
C MET A 89 2.09 -8.11 6.29
N LEU A 90 2.85 -9.20 6.50
CA LEU A 90 3.96 -9.20 7.45
C LEU A 90 5.00 -8.14 7.09
N LYS A 91 5.44 -8.08 5.83
CA LYS A 91 6.41 -7.06 5.36
C LYS A 91 5.90 -5.64 5.57
N LEU A 92 4.61 -5.39 5.37
CA LEU A 92 4.01 -4.09 5.58
C LEU A 92 4.00 -3.70 7.07
N LEU A 93 3.64 -4.63 7.95
CA LEU A 93 3.65 -4.42 9.40
C LEU A 93 5.07 -4.19 9.93
N GLU A 94 6.05 -4.98 9.47
CA GLU A 94 7.45 -4.79 9.83
C GLU A 94 7.98 -3.42 9.38
N LEU A 95 7.62 -3.00 8.16
CA LEU A 95 7.97 -1.68 7.62
C LEU A 95 7.37 -0.55 8.47
N ASP A 96 6.09 -0.67 8.82
CA ASP A 96 5.38 0.32 9.66
C ASP A 96 6.03 0.42 11.04
N ILE A 97 6.17 -0.69 11.75
CA ILE A 97 6.77 -0.74 13.09
C ILE A 97 8.17 -0.10 13.07
N LYS A 98 9.00 -0.51 12.11
CA LYS A 98 10.38 -0.02 12.01
C LYS A 98 10.43 1.49 11.79
N HIS A 99 9.72 2.00 10.78
CA HIS A 99 9.86 3.40 10.39
C HIS A 99 9.09 4.35 11.30
N THR A 100 7.94 3.95 11.85
CA THR A 100 7.23 4.76 12.86
C THR A 100 8.05 4.87 14.14
N SER A 101 8.69 3.78 14.59
CA SER A 101 9.58 3.78 15.75
C SER A 101 10.82 4.65 15.52
N GLN A 102 11.50 4.48 14.39
CA GLN A 102 12.65 5.31 14.02
C GLN A 102 12.30 6.80 13.93
N PHE A 103 11.15 7.12 13.34
CA PHE A 103 10.71 8.50 13.24
C PHE A 103 10.34 9.10 14.60
N ARG A 104 9.71 8.31 15.48
CA ARG A 104 9.45 8.70 16.87
C ARG A 104 10.76 9.07 17.59
N GLU A 105 11.78 8.24 17.49
CA GLU A 105 13.10 8.49 18.10
C GLU A 105 13.76 9.76 17.54
N LEU A 106 13.69 9.95 16.21
CA LEU A 106 14.20 11.14 15.55
C LEU A 106 13.51 12.41 16.06
N ILE A 107 12.19 12.42 16.17
CA ILE A 107 11.43 13.56 16.67
C ILE A 107 11.80 13.88 18.13
N LEU A 108 11.92 12.86 18.99
CA LEU A 108 12.37 13.05 20.37
C LEU A 108 13.77 13.66 20.45
N LYS A 109 14.69 13.23 19.59
CA LYS A 109 16.05 13.80 19.51
C LYS A 109 16.01 15.26 19.05
N LEU A 110 15.29 15.57 17.96
CA LEU A 110 15.16 16.94 17.44
C LEU A 110 14.48 17.88 18.45
N ALA A 111 13.52 17.38 19.22
CA ALA A 111 12.86 18.13 20.28
C ALA A 111 13.83 18.52 21.40
N LYS A 112 14.65 17.56 21.88
CA LYS A 112 15.70 17.80 22.88
C LYS A 112 16.74 18.80 22.39
N GLU A 113 17.10 18.73 21.11
CA GLU A 113 18.07 19.63 20.48
C GLU A 113 17.49 20.99 20.06
N GLY A 114 16.17 21.20 20.22
CA GLY A 114 15.51 22.45 19.82
C GLY A 114 15.47 22.68 18.29
N LYS A 115 15.65 21.62 17.49
CA LYS A 115 15.76 21.67 16.02
C LYS A 115 14.45 21.38 15.28
N LEU A 116 13.34 21.22 16.00
CA LEU A 116 12.02 21.08 15.37
C LEU A 116 11.63 22.38 14.67
N ASN A 117 10.99 22.27 13.50
CA ASN A 117 10.50 23.42 12.75
C ASN A 117 9.46 24.19 13.58
N PRO A 118 9.72 25.47 13.97
CA PRO A 118 8.83 26.23 14.83
C PRO A 118 7.44 26.47 14.23
N LEU A 119 7.32 26.49 12.90
CA LEU A 119 6.02 26.68 12.21
C LEU A 119 5.12 25.45 12.37
N LEU A 120 5.70 24.25 12.40
CA LEU A 120 4.97 23.00 12.56
C LEU A 120 4.82 22.61 14.05
N TRP A 121 5.71 23.13 14.90
CA TRP A 121 5.75 22.82 16.33
C TRP A 121 5.95 24.09 17.19
N PRO A 122 4.91 24.95 17.32
CA PRO A 122 5.00 26.19 18.08
C PRO A 122 5.33 25.95 19.55
N LYS A 123 6.16 26.81 20.14
CA LYS A 123 6.62 26.64 21.53
C LYS A 123 5.46 26.68 22.53
N GLU A 124 4.37 27.42 22.26
CA GLU A 124 3.19 27.48 23.14
C GLU A 124 2.43 26.15 23.26
N ARG A 125 2.55 25.23 22.28
CA ARG A 125 1.87 23.92 22.33
C ARG A 125 2.59 22.87 23.16
N ARG A 126 3.79 23.16 23.70
CA ARG A 126 4.57 22.20 24.50
C ARG A 126 3.99 21.92 25.90
N GLY A 127 3.05 22.74 26.38
CA GLY A 127 2.41 22.59 27.70
C GLY A 127 0.98 22.01 27.66
N LEU A 128 0.44 21.67 26.49
CA LEU A 128 -0.91 21.13 26.36
C LEU A 128 -0.82 19.68 25.88
N GLU A 129 -0.85 18.73 26.83
CA GLU A 129 -1.10 17.31 26.52
C GLU A 129 -2.47 17.19 25.84
N LYS A 130 -2.51 17.27 24.52
CA LYS A 130 -3.59 16.61 23.77
C LYS A 130 -3.16 15.17 23.56
N LYS A 131 -3.90 14.24 24.17
CA LYS A 131 -3.77 12.81 23.86
C LYS A 131 -3.73 12.67 22.33
N PRO A 132 -2.66 12.10 21.76
CA PRO A 132 -2.59 11.94 20.32
C PRO A 132 -3.74 11.02 19.89
N THR A 133 -4.60 11.50 18.98
CA THR A 133 -5.48 10.62 18.22
C THR A 133 -4.60 9.81 17.29
N LEU A 134 -4.17 8.64 17.76
CA LEU A 134 -3.63 7.64 16.87
C LEU A 134 -4.77 7.26 15.92
N HIS A 135 -4.69 7.71 14.66
CA HIS A 135 -5.43 7.07 13.58
C HIS A 135 -4.73 5.75 13.25
N THR A 136 -4.54 4.90 14.25
CA THR A 136 -4.28 3.48 14.02
C THR A 136 -5.63 2.88 13.71
N THR A 137 -5.84 2.51 12.45
CA THR A 137 -6.92 1.61 12.08
C THR A 137 -6.79 0.38 12.96
N MET A 138 -7.78 0.17 13.85
CA MET A 138 -7.96 -1.13 14.51
C MET A 138 -8.46 -2.15 13.47
#